data_AF-A0A971P2H7-F1
#
_entry.id   AF-A0A971P2H7-F1
#
_cell.length_a   1.000
_cell.length_b   1.000
_cell.length_c   1.000
_cell.angle_alpha   90.00
_cell.angle_beta   90.00
_cell.angle_gamma   90.00
#
_symmetry.space_group_name_H-M   'P 1'
#
loop_
_entity.id
_entity.type
_entity.pdbx_description
1 polymer ?
#
loop_
_entity_poly.entity_id
_entity_poly.type
_entity_poly.pdbx_seq_one_letter_code
_entity_poly.pdbx_strand_id
1 'polypeptide(L)'
;MFSINEAIEGWKQELAGRQTMIASDIEELEAHLQDEMDSLSIAGLSEEESFVIASRRIGNPDSICQEFAKINATVIWRNRFFWMIMGIVLIQIISKFASFFAFIGTIIGCQLIGWNPLIVGVISAGIQFAIMLWLCLGLYFAAVKLSVFQRLRQKTQIRIIIVVIGLNVLLGVLLNLGVRFWYTALLVRLGAEKVGQIAIGDTYKAFGLSILWPIVWLTLLIWLMPKKTPAEQRQTAAH
;
A
#
# COMPACT_ATOMS: atom_id res chain seq x y z
N MET A 1 -4.37 33.24 -27.86
CA MET A 1 -5.74 32.72 -28.03
C MET A 1 -6.05 31.89 -26.80
N PHE A 2 -7.21 32.12 -26.19
CA PHE A 2 -7.69 31.28 -25.08
C PHE A 2 -7.94 29.86 -25.60
N SER A 3 -7.45 28.84 -24.89
CA SER A 3 -7.70 27.44 -25.20
C SER A 3 -8.60 26.87 -24.13
N ILE A 4 -9.86 26.61 -24.48
CA ILE A 4 -10.85 26.14 -23.51
C ILE A 4 -10.47 24.79 -22.89
N ASN A 5 -9.90 23.89 -23.69
CA ASN A 5 -9.47 22.57 -23.22
C ASN A 5 -8.34 22.69 -22.17
N GLU A 6 -7.41 23.63 -22.35
CA GLU A 6 -6.35 23.88 -21.37
C GLU A 6 -6.91 24.50 -20.08
N ALA A 7 -7.91 25.37 -20.19
CA ALA A 7 -8.58 25.98 -19.04
C ALA A 7 -9.37 24.95 -18.21
N ILE A 8 -10.12 24.06 -18.88
CA ILE A 8 -10.86 22.96 -18.23
C ILE A 8 -9.88 21.99 -17.56
N GLU A 9 -8.80 21.58 -18.24
CA GLU A 9 -7.80 20.71 -17.63
C GLU A 9 -7.08 21.36 -16.45
N GLY A 10 -6.76 22.66 -16.53
CA GLY A 10 -6.20 23.42 -15.41
C GLY A 10 -7.14 23.44 -14.20
N TRP A 11 -8.44 23.67 -14.42
CA TRP A 11 -9.46 23.65 -13.37
C TRP A 11 -9.61 22.26 -12.75
N LYS A 12 -9.62 21.19 -13.56
CA LYS A 12 -9.65 19.80 -13.08
C LYS A 12 -8.42 19.46 -12.23
N GLN A 13 -7.23 19.90 -12.65
CA GLN A 13 -6.00 19.71 -11.89
C GLN A 13 -6.03 20.47 -10.56
N GLU A 14 -6.63 21.67 -10.53
CA GLU A 14 -6.80 22.45 -9.30
C GLU A 14 -7.71 21.75 -8.29
N LEU A 15 -8.81 21.15 -8.76
CA LEU A 15 -9.71 20.34 -7.93
C LEU A 15 -9.04 19.03 -7.48
N ALA A 16 -8.36 18.33 -8.39
CA ALA A 16 -7.67 17.08 -8.09
C ALA A 16 -6.51 17.26 -7.09
N GLY A 17 -5.80 18.39 -7.16
CA GLY A 17 -4.65 18.71 -6.31
C GLY A 17 -4.98 18.76 -4.82
N ARG A 18 -6.24 19.03 -4.47
CA ARG A 18 -6.71 19.08 -3.07
C ARG A 18 -6.97 17.70 -2.45
N GLN A 19 -6.97 16.62 -3.26
CA GLN A 19 -7.12 15.21 -2.83
C GLN A 19 -8.36 14.90 -1.97
N THR A 20 -9.41 15.72 -2.06
CA THR A 20 -10.69 15.52 -1.34
C THR A 20 -11.81 14.96 -2.23
N MET A 21 -11.60 14.95 -3.54
CA MET A 21 -12.53 14.45 -4.56
C MET A 21 -12.02 13.15 -5.18
N ILE A 22 -12.95 12.28 -5.57
CA ILE A 22 -12.67 11.09 -6.36
C ILE A 22 -12.79 11.48 -7.84
N ALA A 23 -12.16 10.73 -8.75
CA ALA A 23 -12.19 11.01 -10.18
C ALA A 23 -13.62 11.15 -10.75
N SER A 24 -14.58 10.38 -10.25
CA SER A 24 -15.99 10.47 -10.65
C SER A 24 -16.63 11.82 -10.30
N ASP A 25 -16.24 12.42 -9.17
CA ASP A 25 -16.81 13.68 -8.73
C ASP A 25 -16.31 14.83 -9.61
N ILE A 26 -15.06 14.75 -10.05
CA ILE A 26 -14.47 15.72 -10.99
C ILE A 26 -15.12 15.59 -12.37
N GLU A 27 -15.41 14.36 -12.83
CA GLU A 27 -16.11 14.10 -14.09
C GLU A 27 -17.56 14.62 -14.07
N GLU A 28 -18.26 14.47 -12.96
CA GLU A 28 -19.61 15.02 -12.77
C GLU A 28 -19.59 16.56 -12.77
N LEU A 29 -18.65 17.17 -12.05
CA LEU A 29 -18.51 18.63 -12.05
C LEU A 29 -18.07 19.17 -13.41
N GLU A 30 -17.26 18.43 -14.17
CA GLU A 30 -16.89 18.77 -15.55
C GLU A 30 -18.09 18.75 -16.48
N ALA A 31 -18.97 17.74 -16.38
CA ALA A 31 -20.20 17.69 -17.15
C ALA A 31 -21.10 18.90 -16.85
N HIS A 32 -21.29 19.23 -15.57
CA HIS A 32 -22.03 20.44 -15.18
C HIS A 32 -21.39 21.74 -15.66
N LEU A 33 -20.05 21.81 -15.70
CA LEU A 33 -19.33 22.98 -16.22
C LEU A 33 -19.62 23.17 -17.71
N GLN A 34 -19.55 22.08 -18.48
CA GLN A 34 -19.83 22.09 -19.91
C GLN A 34 -21.28 22.47 -20.21
N ASP A 35 -22.24 21.90 -19.47
CA ASP A 35 -23.67 22.24 -19.61
C ASP A 35 -23.94 23.75 -19.36
N GLU A 36 -23.32 24.33 -18.32
CA GLU A 36 -23.42 25.76 -18.02
C GLU A 36 -22.75 26.63 -19.09
N MET A 37 -21.59 26.20 -19.61
CA MET A 37 -20.90 26.90 -20.69
C MET A 37 -21.72 26.90 -21.98
N ASP A 38 -22.33 25.77 -22.35
CA ASP A 38 -23.19 25.66 -23.53
C ASP A 38 -24.41 26.59 -23.40
N SER A 39 -25.00 26.65 -22.21
CA SER A 39 -26.10 27.55 -21.88
C SER A 39 -25.73 29.03 -22.07
N LEU A 40 -24.51 29.41 -21.66
CA LEU A 40 -23.99 30.78 -21.78
C LEU A 40 -23.57 31.12 -23.21
N SER A 41 -23.04 30.14 -23.94
CA SER A 41 -22.71 30.27 -25.37
C SER A 41 -23.98 30.51 -26.20
N ILE A 42 -25.07 29.80 -25.91
CA ILE A 42 -26.39 30.04 -26.53
C ILE A 42 -26.91 31.45 -26.21
N ALA A 43 -26.60 31.98 -25.02
CA ALA A 43 -26.92 33.36 -24.63
C ALA A 43 -26.02 34.42 -25.29
N GLY A 44 -25.03 34.01 -26.10
CA GLY A 44 -24.18 34.89 -26.90
C GLY A 44 -22.86 35.30 -26.24
N LEU A 45 -22.44 34.62 -25.17
CA LEU A 45 -21.15 34.89 -24.54
C LEU A 45 -19.99 34.21 -25.29
N SER A 46 -18.80 34.81 -25.23
CA SER A 46 -17.60 34.15 -25.75
C SER A 46 -17.22 32.91 -24.93
N GLU A 47 -16.41 32.01 -25.49
CA GLU A 47 -15.95 30.81 -24.77
C GLU A 47 -15.21 31.14 -23.45
N GLU A 48 -14.38 32.18 -23.46
CA GLU A 48 -13.63 32.64 -22.28
C GLU A 48 -14.58 33.16 -21.19
N GLU A 49 -15.55 34.00 -21.56
CA GLU A 49 -16.54 34.54 -20.63
C GLU A 49 -17.45 33.44 -20.07
N SER A 50 -17.86 32.51 -20.94
CA SER A 50 -18.69 31.37 -20.57
C SER A 50 -17.98 30.51 -19.52
N PHE A 51 -16.69 30.21 -19.73
CA PHE A 51 -15.89 29.45 -18.75
C PHE A 51 -15.73 30.18 -17.41
N VAL A 52 -15.40 31.48 -17.43
CA VAL A 52 -15.20 32.26 -16.19
C VAL A 52 -16.50 32.34 -15.38
N ILE A 53 -17.65 32.47 -16.03
CA ILE A 53 -18.94 32.54 -15.33
C ILE A 53 -19.36 31.14 -14.86
N ALA A 54 -19.26 30.12 -15.71
CA ALA A 54 -19.63 28.75 -15.35
C ALA A 54 -18.80 28.23 -14.17
N SER A 55 -17.47 28.43 -14.19
CA SER A 55 -16.59 28.04 -13.08
C SER A 55 -16.94 28.76 -11.76
N ARG A 56 -17.33 30.04 -11.83
CA ARG A 56 -17.81 30.79 -10.65
C ARG A 56 -19.17 30.31 -10.14
N ARG A 57 -20.08 29.87 -11.03
CA ARG A 57 -21.40 29.34 -10.66
C ARG A 57 -21.30 27.99 -9.98
N ILE A 58 -20.41 27.13 -10.45
CA ILE A 58 -20.10 25.86 -9.78
C ILE A 58 -19.59 26.10 -8.36
N GLY A 59 -18.82 27.19 -8.16
CA GLY A 59 -18.46 27.70 -6.85
C GLY A 59 -16.95 27.76 -6.63
N ASN A 60 -16.54 28.30 -5.49
CA ASN A 60 -15.12 28.38 -5.14
C ASN A 60 -14.57 26.95 -4.90
N PRO A 61 -13.50 26.54 -5.58
CA PRO A 61 -12.85 25.23 -5.40
C PRO A 61 -12.65 24.85 -3.93
N ASP A 62 -12.27 25.78 -3.06
CA ASP A 62 -12.04 25.50 -1.64
C ASP A 62 -13.33 25.13 -0.89
N SER A 63 -14.44 25.78 -1.24
CA SER A 63 -15.74 25.52 -0.62
C SER A 63 -16.31 24.16 -1.06
N ILE A 64 -16.20 23.85 -2.34
CA ILE A 64 -16.66 22.58 -2.92
C ILE A 64 -15.80 21.44 -2.36
N CYS A 65 -14.48 21.60 -2.34
CA CYS A 65 -13.57 20.61 -1.77
C CYS A 65 -13.84 20.33 -0.28
N GLN A 66 -14.29 21.31 0.52
CA GLN A 66 -14.67 21.08 1.92
C GLN A 66 -15.93 20.23 2.07
N GLU A 67 -16.93 20.41 1.20
CA GLU A 67 -18.14 19.59 1.24
C GLU A 67 -17.87 18.16 0.79
N PHE A 68 -17.12 17.98 -0.31
CA PHE A 68 -16.70 16.65 -0.75
C PHE A 68 -15.75 15.98 0.25
N ALA A 69 -14.93 16.73 0.98
CA ALA A 69 -14.09 16.15 2.04
C ALA A 69 -14.93 15.45 3.12
N LYS A 70 -16.11 15.98 3.48
CA LYS A 70 -16.97 15.34 4.49
C LYS A 70 -17.55 14.02 4.00
N ILE A 71 -17.95 13.97 2.72
CA ILE A 71 -18.61 12.81 2.11
C ILE A 71 -17.56 11.73 1.75
N ASN A 72 -16.45 12.15 1.16
CA ASN A 72 -15.43 11.25 0.61
C ASN A 72 -14.32 10.89 1.58
N ALA A 73 -14.21 11.53 2.75
CA ALA A 73 -13.18 11.20 3.75
C ALA A 73 -13.10 9.69 4.02
N THR A 74 -14.26 9.04 4.16
CA THR A 74 -14.34 7.60 4.41
C THR A 74 -13.88 6.75 3.23
N VAL A 75 -14.19 7.17 1.99
CA VAL A 75 -13.83 6.45 0.76
C VAL A 75 -12.35 6.62 0.45
N ILE A 76 -11.83 7.84 0.58
CA ILE A 76 -10.41 8.16 0.38
C ILE A 76 -9.56 7.44 1.43
N TRP A 77 -9.97 7.49 2.70
CA TRP A 77 -9.25 6.77 3.77
C TRP A 77 -9.28 5.26 3.53
N ARG A 78 -10.42 4.69 3.14
CA ARG A 78 -10.54 3.25 2.82
C ARG A 78 -9.66 2.87 1.63
N ASN A 79 -9.56 3.72 0.60
CA ASN A 79 -8.68 3.48 -0.55
C ASN A 79 -7.19 3.57 -0.16
N ARG A 80 -6.81 4.52 0.71
CA ARG A 80 -5.43 4.60 1.23
C ARG A 80 -5.09 3.38 2.09
N PHE A 81 -6.01 3.01 2.99
CA PHE A 81 -5.87 1.84 3.83
C PHE A 81 -5.78 0.53 3.01
N PHE A 82 -6.49 0.45 1.89
CA PHE A 82 -6.36 -0.63 0.91
C PHE A 82 -4.92 -0.78 0.40
N TRP A 83 -4.31 0.32 -0.06
CA TRP A 83 -2.93 0.30 -0.56
C TRP A 83 -1.93 -0.04 0.54
N MET A 84 -2.20 0.39 1.78
CA MET A 84 -1.39 -0.01 2.93
C MET A 84 -1.45 -1.52 3.12
N ILE A 85 -2.64 -2.12 3.29
CA ILE A 85 -2.81 -3.57 3.47
C ILE A 85 -2.14 -4.33 2.33
N MET A 86 -2.31 -3.89 1.09
CA MET A 86 -1.72 -4.59 -0.04
C MET A 86 -0.18 -4.56 0.01
N GLY A 87 0.40 -3.43 0.41
CA GLY A 87 1.84 -3.33 0.72
C GLY A 87 2.28 -4.29 1.83
N ILE A 88 1.50 -4.39 2.92
CA ILE A 88 1.77 -5.32 4.04
C ILE A 88 1.77 -6.77 3.55
N VAL A 89 0.73 -7.16 2.82
CA VAL A 89 0.58 -8.53 2.36
C VAL A 89 1.70 -8.88 1.40
N LEU A 90 2.06 -7.97 0.50
CA LEU A 90 3.15 -8.16 -0.45
C LEU A 90 4.50 -8.29 0.26
N ILE A 91 4.81 -7.45 1.26
CA ILE A 91 6.07 -7.56 2.01
C ILE A 91 6.13 -8.87 2.80
N GLN A 92 5.00 -9.37 3.30
CA GLN A 92 4.94 -10.68 3.94
C GLN A 92 5.16 -11.83 2.96
N ILE A 93 4.60 -11.76 1.74
CA ILE A 93 4.87 -12.75 0.69
C ILE A 93 6.38 -12.78 0.39
N ILE A 94 6.97 -11.62 0.13
CA ILE A 94 8.41 -11.48 -0.16
C ILE A 94 9.25 -12.02 1.00
N SER A 95 8.91 -11.66 2.24
CA SER A 95 9.64 -12.12 3.43
C SER A 95 9.59 -13.65 3.58
N LYS A 96 8.45 -14.28 3.28
CA LYS A 96 8.30 -15.75 3.29
C LYS A 96 9.17 -16.42 2.23
N PHE A 97 9.20 -15.88 1.01
CA PHE A 97 10.07 -16.38 -0.05
C PHE A 97 11.55 -16.20 0.30
N ALA A 98 11.95 -15.03 0.79
CA ALA A 98 13.34 -14.76 1.14
C ALA A 98 13.82 -15.67 2.28
N SER A 99 12.97 -15.90 3.29
CA SER A 99 13.26 -16.84 4.39
C SER A 99 13.39 -18.28 3.88
N PHE A 100 12.55 -18.70 2.92
CA PHE A 100 12.64 -20.02 2.28
C PHE A 100 13.97 -20.22 1.53
N PHE A 101 14.42 -19.22 0.77
CA PHE A 101 15.72 -19.30 0.09
C PHE A 101 16.90 -19.26 1.07
N ALA A 102 16.83 -18.44 2.11
CA ALA A 102 17.83 -18.41 3.18
C ALA A 102 17.94 -19.77 3.90
N PHE A 103 16.81 -20.45 4.09
CA PHE A 103 16.75 -21.80 4.66
C PHE A 103 17.44 -22.84 3.75
N ILE A 104 17.13 -22.83 2.44
CA ILE A 104 17.79 -23.70 1.46
C ILE A 104 19.32 -23.45 1.44
N GLY A 105 19.73 -22.19 1.43
CA GLY A 105 21.15 -21.82 1.46
C GLY A 105 21.86 -22.31 2.72
N THR A 106 21.18 -22.27 3.87
CA THR A 106 21.70 -22.78 5.14
C THR A 106 21.88 -24.29 5.12
N ILE A 107 20.92 -25.01 4.53
CA ILE A 107 21.00 -26.48 4.35
C ILE A 107 22.18 -26.85 3.47
N ILE A 108 22.31 -26.23 2.30
CA ILE A 108 23.39 -26.51 1.35
C ILE A 108 24.76 -26.23 1.98
N GLY A 109 24.92 -25.08 2.63
CA GLY A 109 26.20 -24.69 3.26
C GLY A 109 26.61 -25.62 4.40
N CYS A 110 25.66 -26.06 5.24
CA CYS A 110 25.95 -26.95 6.36
C CYS A 110 26.15 -28.42 5.94
N GLN A 111 25.37 -28.92 4.97
CA GLN A 111 25.41 -30.35 4.59
C GLN A 111 26.46 -30.69 3.54
N LEU A 112 26.71 -29.82 2.55
CA LEU A 112 27.62 -30.13 1.44
C LEU A 112 29.03 -29.58 1.65
N ILE A 113 29.17 -28.44 2.32
CA ILE A 113 30.44 -27.70 2.40
C ILE A 113 31.03 -27.72 3.82
N GLY A 114 30.24 -28.13 4.84
CA GLY A 114 30.70 -28.23 6.23
C GLY A 114 30.99 -26.88 6.88
N TRP A 115 30.40 -25.79 6.36
CA TRP A 115 30.62 -24.46 6.89
C TRP A 115 30.03 -24.29 8.28
N ASN A 116 30.64 -23.40 9.08
CA ASN A 116 30.15 -23.07 10.41
C ASN A 116 28.71 -22.49 10.30
N PRO A 117 27.72 -23.07 11.03
CA PRO A 117 26.32 -22.65 10.96
C PRO A 117 26.11 -21.16 11.23
N LEU A 118 26.94 -20.54 12.09
CA LEU A 118 26.87 -19.11 12.40
C LEU A 118 27.21 -18.24 11.18
N ILE A 119 28.27 -18.59 10.44
CA ILE A 119 28.74 -17.82 9.27
C ILE A 119 27.72 -17.91 8.15
N VAL A 120 27.18 -19.11 7.91
CA VAL A 120 26.12 -19.35 6.91
C VAL A 120 24.84 -18.59 7.29
N GLY A 121 24.51 -18.53 8.57
CA GLY A 121 23.39 -17.76 9.11
C GLY A 121 23.49 -16.26 8.83
N VAL A 122 24.68 -15.68 9.01
CA VAL A 122 24.93 -14.24 8.77
C VAL A 122 24.92 -13.91 7.27
N ILE A 123 25.56 -14.72 6.43
CA ILE A 123 25.60 -14.51 4.97
C ILE A 123 24.19 -14.63 4.37
N SER A 124 23.41 -15.63 4.80
CA SER A 124 22.03 -15.80 4.34
C SER A 124 21.12 -14.64 4.77
N ALA A 125 21.30 -14.12 5.99
CA ALA A 125 20.57 -12.93 6.46
C ALA A 125 20.95 -11.68 5.64
N GLY A 126 22.23 -11.49 5.32
CA GLY A 126 22.70 -10.39 4.48
C GLY A 126 22.11 -10.40 3.06
N ILE A 127 22.09 -11.58 2.42
CA ILE A 127 21.47 -11.77 1.09
C ILE A 127 19.97 -11.51 1.15
N GLN A 128 19.29 -11.94 2.22
CA GLN A 128 17.86 -11.69 2.44
C GLN A 128 17.56 -10.19 2.55
N PHE A 129 18.37 -9.42 3.29
CA PHE A 129 18.22 -7.97 3.38
C PHE A 129 18.46 -7.29 2.02
N ALA A 130 19.47 -7.72 1.26
CA ALA A 130 19.77 -7.14 -0.05
C ALA A 130 18.66 -7.39 -1.08
N ILE A 131 18.11 -8.61 -1.14
CA ILE A 131 16.97 -8.95 -2.01
C ILE A 131 15.73 -8.18 -1.59
N MET A 132 15.48 -8.04 -0.28
CA MET A 132 14.34 -7.29 0.23
C MET A 132 14.45 -5.80 -0.13
N LEU A 133 15.64 -5.22 -0.02
CA LEU A 133 15.90 -3.82 -0.37
C LEU A 133 15.73 -3.58 -1.88
N TRP A 134 16.22 -4.50 -2.72
CA TRP A 134 16.05 -4.43 -4.18
C TRP A 134 14.57 -4.55 -4.59
N LEU A 135 13.81 -5.47 -3.98
CA LEU A 135 12.38 -5.62 -4.23
C LEU A 135 11.55 -4.43 -3.73
N CYS A 136 11.88 -3.86 -2.56
CA CYS A 136 11.24 -2.64 -2.06
C CYS A 136 11.44 -1.47 -3.03
N LEU A 137 12.65 -1.32 -3.58
CA LEU A 137 12.94 -0.30 -4.59
C LEU A 137 12.18 -0.56 -5.90
N GLY A 138 12.19 -1.81 -6.41
CA GLY A 138 11.44 -2.18 -7.60
C GLY A 138 9.92 -1.96 -7.46
N LEU A 139 9.38 -2.21 -6.27
CA LEU A 139 7.97 -1.98 -5.96
C LEU A 139 7.61 -0.51 -5.81
N TYR A 140 8.50 0.33 -5.27
CA TYR A 140 8.30 1.78 -5.29
C TYR A 140 8.10 2.28 -6.73
N PHE A 141 8.93 1.80 -7.67
CA PHE A 141 8.77 2.14 -9.09
C PHE A 141 7.52 1.52 -9.74
N ALA A 142 7.11 0.31 -9.35
CA ALA A 142 5.91 -0.34 -9.88
C ALA A 142 4.60 0.22 -9.32
N ALA A 143 4.59 0.64 -8.05
CA ALA A 143 3.45 1.27 -7.37
C ALA A 143 3.02 2.57 -8.06
N VAL A 144 3.97 3.31 -8.66
CA VAL A 144 3.68 4.49 -9.49
C VAL A 144 2.86 4.12 -10.75
N LYS A 145 3.00 2.89 -11.27
CA LYS A 145 2.21 2.39 -12.43
C LYS A 145 0.92 1.65 -12.04
N LEU A 146 0.69 1.38 -10.75
CA LEU A 146 -0.46 0.63 -10.24
C LEU A 146 -1.78 1.42 -10.21
N SER A 147 -1.80 2.66 -10.74
CA SER A 147 -3.01 3.46 -10.97
C SER A 147 -4.08 2.75 -11.82
N VAL A 148 -3.71 1.70 -12.58
CA VAL A 148 -4.63 0.83 -13.31
C VAL A 148 -5.58 0.06 -12.38
N PHE A 149 -5.14 -0.32 -11.18
CA PHE A 149 -5.96 -1.08 -10.21
C PHE A 149 -7.01 -0.22 -9.49
N GLN A 150 -6.83 1.11 -9.50
CA GLN A 150 -7.78 2.06 -8.96
C GLN A 150 -9.09 2.13 -9.77
N ARG A 151 -9.08 1.61 -11.02
CA ARG A 151 -10.26 1.55 -11.89
C ARG A 151 -11.18 0.35 -11.63
N LEU A 152 -10.78 -0.61 -10.79
CA LEU A 152 -11.60 -1.79 -10.49
C LEU A 152 -12.68 -1.45 -9.46
N ARG A 153 -13.90 -1.98 -9.67
CA ARG A 153 -15.04 -1.77 -8.77
C ARG A 153 -14.72 -2.24 -7.35
N GLN A 154 -15.07 -1.40 -6.37
CA GLN A 154 -14.68 -1.56 -4.96
C GLN A 154 -15.02 -2.94 -4.34
N LYS A 155 -16.16 -3.55 -4.71
CA LYS A 155 -16.54 -4.89 -4.22
C LYS A 155 -15.57 -5.99 -4.69
N THR A 156 -15.02 -5.87 -5.90
CA THR A 156 -14.06 -6.82 -6.47
C THR A 156 -12.71 -6.70 -5.77
N GLN A 157 -12.28 -5.48 -5.45
CA GLN A 157 -11.03 -5.22 -4.72
C GLN A 157 -11.02 -5.89 -3.33
N ILE A 158 -12.12 -5.79 -2.57
CA ILE A 158 -12.23 -6.41 -1.23
C ILE A 158 -12.19 -7.95 -1.32
N ARG A 159 -12.86 -8.55 -2.32
CA ARG A 159 -12.84 -10.02 -2.51
C ARG A 159 -11.43 -10.52 -2.83
N ILE A 160 -10.70 -9.82 -3.70
CA ILE A 160 -9.31 -10.15 -4.04
C ILE A 160 -8.45 -10.10 -2.76
N ILE A 161 -8.59 -9.09 -1.91
CA ILE A 161 -7.82 -9.00 -0.66
C ILE A 161 -8.09 -10.18 0.26
N ILE A 162 -9.36 -10.52 0.51
CA ILE A 162 -9.70 -11.62 1.43
C ILE A 162 -9.08 -12.92 0.93
N VAL A 163 -9.14 -13.16 -0.39
CA VAL A 163 -8.52 -14.33 -1.01
C VAL A 163 -7.00 -14.28 -0.90
N VAL A 164 -6.35 -13.15 -1.20
CA VAL A 164 -4.88 -13.02 -1.15
C VAL A 164 -4.37 -13.13 0.29
N ILE A 165 -5.04 -12.53 1.27
CA ILE A 165 -4.72 -12.69 2.71
C ILE A 165 -4.91 -14.15 3.11
N GLY A 166 -6.03 -14.76 2.74
CA GLY A 166 -6.30 -16.17 3.05
C GLY A 166 -5.23 -17.11 2.47
N LEU A 167 -4.84 -16.90 1.21
CA LEU A 167 -3.76 -17.63 0.56
C LEU A 167 -2.40 -17.36 1.22
N ASN A 168 -2.12 -16.13 1.63
CA ASN A 168 -0.89 -15.79 2.35
C ASN A 168 -0.80 -16.51 3.70
N VAL A 169 -1.89 -16.50 4.47
CA VAL A 169 -1.98 -17.21 5.76
C VAL A 169 -1.80 -18.71 5.54
N LEU A 170 -2.50 -19.29 4.57
CA LEU A 170 -2.39 -20.70 4.21
C LEU A 170 -0.96 -21.08 3.81
N LEU A 171 -0.32 -20.30 2.94
CA LEU A 171 1.09 -20.50 2.56
C LEU A 171 2.01 -20.43 3.78
N GLY A 172 1.76 -19.51 4.71
CA GLY A 172 2.53 -19.42 5.95
C GLY A 172 2.42 -20.67 6.82
N VAL A 173 1.21 -21.21 6.97
CA VAL A 173 0.96 -22.46 7.71
C VAL A 173 1.63 -23.64 7.02
N LEU A 174 1.50 -23.77 5.69
CA LEU A 174 2.11 -24.85 4.91
C LEU A 174 3.64 -24.83 5.01
N LEU A 175 4.26 -23.66 4.86
CA LEU A 175 5.71 -23.51 5.02
C LEU A 175 6.16 -23.87 6.45
N ASN A 176 5.41 -23.45 7.48
CA ASN A 176 5.76 -23.77 8.87
C ASN A 176 5.63 -25.27 9.16
N LEU A 177 4.57 -25.92 8.68
CA LEU A 177 4.39 -27.38 8.77
C LEU A 177 5.52 -28.11 8.05
N GLY A 178 5.89 -27.67 6.85
CA GLY A 178 7.01 -28.23 6.09
C GLY A 178 8.33 -28.12 6.84
N VAL A 179 8.63 -26.96 7.43
CA VAL A 179 9.83 -26.74 8.25
C VAL A 179 9.82 -27.64 9.49
N ARG A 180 8.68 -27.79 10.18
CA ARG A 180 8.55 -28.68 11.36
C ARG A 180 8.77 -30.15 11.01
N PHE A 181 8.11 -30.65 9.96
CA PHE A 181 8.32 -32.02 9.47
C PHE A 181 9.79 -32.25 9.11
N TRP A 182 10.42 -31.26 8.48
CA TRP A 182 11.82 -31.34 8.12
C TRP A 182 12.75 -31.38 9.35
N TYR A 183 12.54 -30.53 10.36
CA TYR A 183 13.31 -30.59 11.62
C TYR A 183 13.23 -31.98 12.26
N THR A 184 12.04 -32.61 12.25
CA THR A 184 11.89 -33.98 12.77
C THR A 184 12.65 -35.03 11.94
N ALA A 185 12.66 -34.90 10.61
CA ALA A 185 13.45 -35.77 9.75
C ALA A 185 14.97 -35.56 9.93
N LEU A 186 15.39 -34.31 10.19
CA LEU A 186 16.78 -33.95 10.42
C LEU A 186 17.29 -34.49 11.77
N LEU A 187 16.45 -34.48 12.81
CA LEU A 187 16.75 -35.06 14.12
C LEU A 187 17.14 -36.53 14.01
N VAL A 188 16.41 -37.27 13.17
CA VAL A 188 16.66 -38.70 12.92
C VAL A 188 17.99 -38.93 12.17
N ARG A 189 18.41 -38.01 11.30
CA ARG A 189 19.61 -38.18 10.44
C ARG A 189 20.91 -37.63 11.02
N LEU A 190 20.88 -36.52 11.76
CA LEU A 190 22.09 -35.78 12.17
C LEU A 190 22.34 -35.76 13.69
N GLY A 191 21.44 -36.35 14.49
CA GLY A 191 21.53 -36.36 15.95
C GLY A 191 21.10 -35.04 16.60
N ALA A 192 20.66 -35.10 17.86
CA ALA A 192 20.00 -33.98 18.56
C ALA A 192 20.87 -32.71 18.70
N GLU A 193 22.20 -32.87 18.79
CA GLU A 193 23.12 -31.76 19.04
C GLU A 193 23.24 -30.79 17.84
N LYS A 194 23.45 -31.31 16.62
CA LYS A 194 23.54 -30.49 15.41
C LYS A 194 22.21 -29.85 15.05
N VAL A 195 21.10 -30.54 15.30
CA VAL A 195 19.77 -29.96 15.07
C VAL A 195 19.45 -28.87 16.09
N GLY A 196 19.85 -29.05 17.34
CA GLY A 196 19.73 -28.03 18.38
C GLY A 196 20.43 -26.72 17.99
N GLN A 197 21.65 -26.80 17.45
CA GLN A 197 22.39 -25.62 16.99
C GLN A 197 21.71 -24.89 15.82
N ILE A 198 21.14 -25.64 14.87
CA ILE A 198 20.38 -25.06 13.74
C ILE A 198 19.08 -24.40 14.24
N ALA A 199 18.36 -25.06 15.15
CA ALA A 199 17.11 -24.56 15.72
C ALA A 199 17.33 -23.27 16.54
N ILE A 200 18.44 -23.17 17.27
CA ILE A 200 18.81 -21.95 18.01
C ILE A 200 19.03 -20.78 17.03
N GLY A 201 19.77 -21.00 15.93
CA GLY A 201 19.99 -19.98 14.91
C GLY A 201 18.71 -19.48 14.25
N ASP A 202 17.76 -20.38 14.00
CA ASP A 202 16.45 -20.06 13.44
C ASP A 202 15.57 -19.26 14.45
N THR A 203 15.67 -19.61 15.74
CA THR A 203 14.97 -18.90 16.82
C THR A 203 15.43 -17.45 16.97
N TYR A 204 16.73 -17.19 16.86
CA TYR A 204 17.25 -15.81 16.90
C TYR A 204 16.81 -14.98 15.69
N LYS A 205 16.78 -15.59 14.49
CA LYS A 205 16.24 -14.94 13.28
C LYS A 205 14.76 -14.57 13.47
N ALA A 206 13.96 -15.50 13.98
CA ALA A 206 12.54 -15.27 14.24
C ALA A 206 12.31 -14.19 15.30
N PHE A 207 13.08 -14.19 16.39
CA PHE A 207 12.98 -13.20 17.46
C PHE A 207 13.26 -11.78 16.96
N GLY A 208 14.37 -11.58 16.23
CA GLY A 208 14.73 -10.28 15.66
C GLY A 208 13.68 -9.73 14.70
N LEU A 209 13.14 -10.58 13.82
CA LEU A 209 12.07 -10.20 12.89
C LEU A 209 10.73 -9.91 13.62
N SER A 210 10.42 -10.65 14.69
CA SER A 210 9.16 -10.49 15.43
C SER A 210 9.05 -9.19 16.22
N ILE A 211 10.18 -8.60 16.62
CA ILE A 211 10.24 -7.33 17.37
C ILE A 211 10.29 -6.13 16.43
N LEU A 212 11.06 -6.24 15.33
CA LEU A 212 11.22 -5.13 14.39
C LEU A 212 9.93 -4.86 13.62
N TRP A 213 9.15 -5.89 13.26
CA TRP A 213 7.94 -5.68 12.48
C TRP A 213 6.87 -4.83 13.18
N PRO A 214 6.44 -5.13 14.41
CA PRO A 214 5.44 -4.35 15.11
C PRO A 214 5.83 -2.88 15.29
N ILE A 215 7.12 -2.58 15.50
CA ILE A 215 7.62 -1.22 15.67
C ILE A 215 7.55 -0.45 14.35
N VAL A 216 7.98 -1.06 13.24
CA VAL A 216 7.86 -0.46 11.91
C VAL A 216 6.39 -0.23 11.55
N TRP A 217 5.50 -1.15 11.92
CA TRP A 217 4.06 -0.99 11.69
C TRP A 217 3.43 0.11 12.55
N LEU A 218 3.81 0.22 13.82
CA LEU A 218 3.33 1.27 14.71
C LEU A 218 3.79 2.66 14.26
N THR A 219 5.04 2.82 13.86
CA THR A 219 5.55 4.11 13.36
C THR A 219 4.86 4.53 12.07
N LEU A 220 4.62 3.57 11.17
CA LEU A 220 3.94 3.83 9.90
C LEU A 220 2.45 4.14 10.10
N LEU A 221 1.77 3.45 11.02
CA LEU A 221 0.38 3.76 11.42
C LEU A 221 0.28 5.16 12.03
N ILE A 222 1.16 5.51 12.97
CA ILE A 222 1.16 6.82 13.64
C ILE A 222 1.40 7.96 12.65
N TRP A 223 2.31 7.76 11.70
CA TRP A 223 2.61 8.75 10.66
C TRP A 223 1.44 8.99 9.69
N LEU A 224 0.62 7.97 9.45
CA LEU A 224 -0.50 8.00 8.49
C LEU A 224 -1.88 8.27 9.11
N MET A 225 -2.00 8.31 10.44
CA MET A 225 -3.27 8.65 11.07
C MET A 225 -3.72 10.05 10.63
N PRO A 226 -4.96 10.21 10.14
CA PRO A 226 -5.47 11.52 9.77
C PRO A 226 -5.42 12.43 11.00
N LYS A 227 -4.69 13.54 10.88
CA LYS A 227 -4.73 14.59 11.91
C LYS A 227 -6.19 15.05 12.01
N LYS A 228 -6.77 14.99 13.22
CA LYS A 228 -8.14 15.44 13.50
C LYS A 228 -8.38 16.78 12.84
N THR A 229 -9.47 16.89 12.10
CA THR A 229 -9.89 18.18 11.55
C THR A 229 -10.20 19.15 12.69
N PRO A 230 -10.02 20.47 12.49
CA PRO A 230 -10.26 21.46 13.55
C PRO A 230 -11.68 21.40 14.15
N ALA A 231 -12.66 20.88 13.38
CA ALA A 231 -14.04 20.66 13.83
C ALA A 231 -14.14 19.57 14.92
N GLU A 232 -13.43 18.45 14.76
CA GLU A 232 -13.39 17.38 15.78
C GLU A 232 -12.59 17.79 17.01
N GLN A 233 -11.53 18.60 16.84
CA GLN A 233 -10.76 19.12 17.97
C GLN A 233 -11.60 20.04 18.88
N ARG A 234 -12.47 20.88 18.30
CA ARG A 234 -13.40 21.73 19.09
C ARG A 234 -14.43 20.93 19.88
N GLN A 235 -14.94 19.82 19.33
CA GLN A 235 -15.88 18.95 20.04
C GLN A 235 -15.19 18.16 21.17
N THR A 236 -13.95 17.70 20.97
CA THR A 236 -13.20 17.02 22.05
C THR A 236 -12.58 17.96 23.09
N ALA A 237 -12.46 19.25 22.82
CA ALA A 237 -12.04 20.25 23.81
C ALA A 237 -13.22 20.83 24.61
N ALA A 238 -14.45 20.53 24.20
CA ALA A 238 -15.69 20.95 24.88
C ALA A 238 -16.24 19.88 25.85
N HIS A 239 -15.54 18.74 26.00
CA HIS A 239 -15.79 17.69 26.98
C HIS A 239 -14.59 17.59 27.92
#